data_AF-A0A357QME4-F1
#
_entry.id   AF-A0A357QME4-F1
#
_cell.length_a   1.000
_cell.length_b   1.000
_cell.length_c   1.000
_cell.angle_alpha   90.00
_cell.angle_beta   90.00
_cell.angle_gamma   90.00
#
_symmetry.space_group_name_H-M   'P 1'
#
loop_
_entity.id
_entity.type
_entity.pdbx_description
1 polymer ?
#
loop_
_entity_poly.entity_id
_entity_poly.type
_entity_poly.pdbx_seq_one_letter_code
_entity_poly.pdbx_strand_id
1 'polypeptide(L)'
;MINKILLSLFISLFFFSCSQNANKESETLNPIVIDGFAQGTQLHVKYFDKENRNFSKEINSILDDFNKSLSVYDSASVISKINRNELDQTSDNYFLVCFRKSMEISEKTNGAFDITVAPLVNAWNFGAKKTKHIDSVDVDRLNIDSLKGLVGYKKIKEVNGKITKETPEMKLDANAIAQGYAVDVISDFLLENDIKDFIVEIGGEVRASGTKPGGAKWSVGIDKPLDNSGYENRQTQAILSLTDVSIATSGNYRQFYEKDGIRYSHTIDPATGYPVKHNLLSATVMIADCMSADAYATAFMVLGLEKTREFVKNHKGIEVYLIYSEKSKNEVFMTDGIKKMLKQE
;
A
#
# COMPACT_ATOMS: atom_id res chain seq x y z
N MET A 1 -74.08 20.14 -68.87
CA MET A 1 -72.62 20.18 -69.10
C MET A 1 -71.95 19.40 -67.98
N ILE A 2 -71.20 18.34 -68.34
CA ILE A 2 -70.11 17.66 -67.57
C ILE A 2 -70.55 17.07 -66.21
N ASN A 3 -70.87 15.78 -66.01
CA ASN A 3 -70.15 14.51 -66.28
C ASN A 3 -68.78 14.40 -65.58
N LYS A 4 -68.68 13.66 -64.46
CA LYS A 4 -67.77 12.50 -64.27
C LYS A 4 -67.58 12.09 -62.80
N ILE A 5 -67.83 10.80 -62.60
CA ILE A 5 -67.22 9.90 -61.61
C ILE A 5 -65.71 10.11 -61.53
N LEU A 6 -65.11 10.12 -60.34
CA LEU A 6 -63.76 9.56 -60.17
C LEU A 6 -63.55 8.92 -58.79
N LEU A 7 -63.19 7.65 -58.89
CA LEU A 7 -62.69 6.70 -57.91
C LEU A 7 -61.22 7.03 -57.55
N SER A 8 -60.85 7.03 -56.27
CA SER A 8 -59.46 6.86 -55.78
C SER A 8 -59.43 7.02 -54.26
N LEU A 9 -58.61 6.34 -53.49
CA LEU A 9 -57.81 5.13 -53.62
C LEU A 9 -57.42 4.85 -52.16
N PHE A 10 -57.50 3.59 -51.75
CA PHE A 10 -57.05 3.15 -50.44
C PHE A 10 -55.55 3.49 -50.26
N ILE A 11 -55.20 4.31 -49.28
CA ILE A 11 -53.83 4.37 -48.74
C ILE A 11 -53.95 4.15 -47.23
N SER A 12 -53.83 2.89 -46.86
CA SER A 12 -53.53 2.42 -45.51
C SER A 12 -52.15 2.96 -45.12
N LEU A 13 -52.11 4.06 -44.37
CA LEU A 13 -50.91 4.50 -43.64
C LEU A 13 -50.68 3.52 -42.48
N PHE A 14 -49.87 2.50 -42.73
CA PHE A 14 -49.15 1.79 -41.68
C PHE A 14 -48.22 2.80 -40.99
N PHE A 15 -48.61 3.27 -39.81
CA PHE A 15 -47.65 3.80 -38.86
C PHE A 15 -46.80 2.63 -38.38
N PHE A 16 -45.70 2.36 -39.08
CA PHE A 16 -44.55 1.68 -38.50
C PHE A 16 -43.99 2.61 -37.42
N SER A 17 -44.54 2.48 -36.21
CA SER A 17 -43.88 2.90 -35.00
C SER A 17 -42.66 2.00 -34.84
N CYS A 18 -41.56 2.36 -35.52
CA CYS A 18 -40.24 1.95 -35.08
C CYS A 18 -40.03 2.59 -33.72
N SER A 19 -40.40 1.87 -32.66
CA SER A 19 -39.74 2.03 -31.38
C SER A 19 -38.27 1.75 -31.63
N GLN A 20 -37.50 2.80 -31.90
CA GLN A 20 -36.08 2.77 -31.60
C GLN A 20 -36.01 2.51 -30.10
N ASN A 21 -35.95 1.22 -29.74
CA ASN A 21 -35.16 0.82 -28.60
C ASN A 21 -33.77 1.36 -28.90
N ALA A 22 -33.53 2.58 -28.43
CA ALA A 22 -32.21 3.06 -28.14
C ALA A 22 -31.69 2.13 -27.04
N ASN A 23 -31.21 0.96 -27.46
CA ASN A 23 -30.10 0.32 -26.79
C ASN A 23 -29.04 1.41 -26.76
N LYS A 24 -28.96 2.12 -25.64
CA LYS A 24 -27.72 2.76 -25.23
C LYS A 24 -26.72 1.62 -25.19
N GLU A 25 -26.04 1.38 -26.30
CA GLU A 25 -24.72 0.81 -26.28
C GLU A 25 -23.95 1.72 -25.33
N SER A 26 -23.79 1.24 -24.09
CA SER A 26 -22.85 1.83 -23.16
C SER A 26 -21.53 1.81 -23.93
N GLU A 27 -21.01 2.97 -24.33
CA GLU A 27 -19.65 3.09 -24.83
C GLU A 27 -18.76 2.34 -23.84
N THR A 28 -18.29 1.15 -24.24
CA THR A 28 -17.44 0.34 -23.39
C THR A 28 -16.09 1.03 -23.38
N LEU A 29 -15.87 1.90 -22.41
CA LEU A 29 -14.56 2.51 -22.17
C LEU A 29 -13.56 1.37 -21.95
N ASN A 30 -12.59 1.26 -22.84
CA ASN A 30 -11.50 0.31 -22.67
C ASN A 30 -10.60 0.81 -21.54
N PRO A 31 -10.11 -0.10 -20.67
CA PRO A 31 -9.20 0.30 -19.62
C PRO A 31 -7.84 0.70 -20.24
N ILE A 32 -7.27 1.78 -19.71
CA ILE A 32 -5.86 2.08 -19.91
C ILE A 32 -5.09 1.35 -18.81
N VAL A 33 -4.06 0.61 -19.21
CA VAL A 33 -3.23 -0.18 -18.30
C VAL A 33 -1.79 0.26 -18.46
N ILE A 34 -1.15 0.56 -17.33
CA ILE A 34 0.26 0.95 -17.24
C ILE A 34 0.91 -0.03 -16.27
N ASP A 35 1.72 -0.91 -16.83
CA ASP A 35 2.51 -1.88 -16.08
C ASP A 35 3.99 -1.48 -16.12
N GLY A 36 4.69 -1.68 -15.01
CA GLY A 36 6.09 -1.28 -14.90
C GLY A 36 6.76 -1.82 -13.65
N PHE A 37 7.87 -1.17 -13.29
CA PHE A 37 8.63 -1.50 -12.10
C PHE A 37 8.96 -0.22 -11.35
N ALA A 38 8.66 -0.20 -10.05
CA ALA A 38 8.88 0.94 -9.17
C ALA A 38 9.33 0.43 -7.80
N GLN A 39 10.27 1.13 -7.16
CA GLN A 39 10.67 0.86 -5.77
C GLN A 39 11.09 -0.61 -5.50
N GLY A 40 11.68 -1.28 -6.49
CA GLY A 40 12.12 -2.68 -6.34
C GLY A 40 11.02 -3.72 -6.53
N THR A 41 9.83 -3.33 -7.01
CA THR A 41 8.69 -4.23 -7.22
C THR A 41 7.85 -3.83 -8.44
N GLN A 42 6.79 -4.59 -8.75
CA GLN A 42 5.89 -4.32 -9.85
C GLN A 42 4.98 -3.13 -9.57
N LEU A 43 4.72 -2.35 -10.61
CA LEU A 43 3.73 -1.27 -10.66
C LEU A 43 2.61 -1.70 -11.61
N HIS A 44 1.37 -1.55 -11.17
CA HIS A 44 0.18 -1.80 -11.96
C HIS A 44 -0.82 -0.66 -11.76
N VAL A 45 -1.07 0.13 -12.81
CA VAL A 45 -2.08 1.19 -12.81
C VAL A 45 -3.12 0.89 -13.87
N LYS A 46 -4.38 0.94 -13.49
CA LYS A 46 -5.50 0.75 -14.41
C LYS A 46 -6.58 1.78 -14.16
N TYR A 47 -7.01 2.44 -15.21
CA TYR A 47 -8.04 3.48 -15.13
C TYR A 47 -8.86 3.57 -16.40
N PHE A 48 -9.99 4.29 -16.31
CA PHE A 48 -10.85 4.58 -17.45
C PHE A 48 -10.85 6.08 -17.73
N ASP A 49 -10.61 6.43 -18.98
CA ASP A 49 -10.60 7.82 -19.45
C ASP A 49 -11.36 7.95 -20.77
N LYS A 50 -12.29 8.90 -20.84
CA LYS A 50 -13.06 9.18 -22.05
C LYS A 50 -12.21 9.78 -23.16
N GLU A 51 -11.15 10.49 -22.78
CA GLU A 51 -10.21 11.11 -23.73
C GLU A 51 -9.09 10.16 -24.15
N ASN A 52 -9.07 8.94 -23.59
CA ASN A 52 -8.05 7.92 -23.84
C ASN A 52 -6.61 8.43 -23.60
N ARG A 53 -6.40 9.33 -22.62
CA ARG A 53 -5.09 9.91 -22.31
C ARG A 53 -4.25 8.88 -21.56
N ASN A 54 -3.02 8.66 -22.02
CA ASN A 54 -2.07 7.76 -21.37
C ASN A 54 -1.08 8.55 -20.50
N PHE A 55 -1.15 8.35 -19.18
CA PHE A 55 -0.33 9.07 -18.19
C PHE A 55 0.98 8.38 -17.81
N SER A 56 1.48 7.43 -18.61
CA SER A 56 2.68 6.65 -18.25
C SER A 56 3.91 7.53 -18.01
N LYS A 57 4.08 8.61 -18.77
CA LYS A 57 5.25 9.49 -18.65
C LYS A 57 5.20 10.31 -17.38
N GLU A 58 4.02 10.84 -17.05
CA GLU A 58 3.74 11.64 -15.87
C GLU A 58 3.91 10.79 -14.61
N ILE A 59 3.34 9.58 -14.59
CA ILE A 59 3.48 8.64 -13.47
C ILE A 59 4.94 8.26 -13.24
N ASN A 60 5.70 7.96 -14.31
CA ASN A 60 7.13 7.66 -14.18
C ASN A 60 7.92 8.87 -13.64
N SER A 61 7.63 10.09 -14.13
CA SER A 61 8.27 11.30 -13.62
C SER A 61 7.96 11.54 -12.14
N ILE A 62 6.72 11.32 -11.71
CA ILE A 62 6.29 11.41 -10.31
C ILE A 62 7.09 10.42 -9.46
N LEU A 63 7.21 9.17 -9.89
CA LEU A 63 7.95 8.14 -9.18
C LEU A 63 9.46 8.43 -9.10
N ASP A 64 10.03 8.99 -10.17
CA ASP A 64 11.44 9.41 -10.18
C ASP A 64 11.71 10.52 -9.16
N ASP A 65 10.83 11.52 -9.08
CA ASP A 65 10.96 12.62 -8.10
C ASP A 65 10.67 12.15 -6.67
N PHE A 66 9.71 11.23 -6.50
CA PHE A 66 9.43 10.58 -5.23
C PHE A 66 10.65 9.79 -4.72
N ASN A 67 11.33 9.05 -5.60
CA ASN A 67 12.54 8.29 -5.26
C ASN A 67 13.69 9.21 -4.82
N LYS A 68 13.87 10.37 -5.48
CA LYS A 68 14.86 11.39 -5.05
C LYS A 68 14.55 11.98 -3.66
N SER A 69 13.34 11.79 -3.15
CA SER A 69 12.99 12.21 -1.78
C SER A 69 13.18 11.09 -0.77
N LEU A 70 12.55 9.94 -1.01
CA LEU A 70 12.30 8.92 0.02
C LEU A 70 13.06 7.60 -0.13
N SER A 71 13.83 7.42 -1.21
CA SER A 71 14.62 6.19 -1.38
C SER A 71 15.83 6.17 -0.44
N VAL A 72 15.83 5.24 0.52
CA VAL A 72 16.98 4.98 1.41
C VAL A 72 18.15 4.28 0.70
N TYR A 73 17.94 3.84 -0.53
CA TYR A 73 18.95 3.18 -1.38
C TYR A 73 19.67 4.18 -2.28
N ASP A 74 19.04 5.32 -2.61
CA ASP A 74 19.67 6.40 -3.36
C ASP A 74 20.44 7.31 -2.40
N SER A 75 21.76 7.34 -2.56
CA SER A 75 22.64 8.21 -1.76
C SER A 75 22.35 9.71 -1.92
N ALA A 76 21.81 10.12 -3.06
CA ALA A 76 21.50 11.51 -3.36
C ALA A 76 20.14 11.96 -2.82
N SER A 77 19.32 11.03 -2.33
CA SER A 77 17.97 11.33 -1.88
C SER A 77 17.93 12.22 -0.63
N VAL A 78 16.81 12.91 -0.42
CA VAL A 78 16.59 13.77 0.75
C VAL A 78 16.72 12.97 2.06
N ILE A 79 16.04 11.82 2.18
CA ILE A 79 16.15 10.97 3.37
C ILE A 79 17.58 10.49 3.62
N SER A 80 18.33 10.13 2.56
CA SER A 80 19.72 9.68 2.67
C SER A 80 20.65 10.80 3.12
N LYS A 81 20.46 12.03 2.64
CA LYS A 81 21.20 13.21 3.10
C LYS A 81 20.88 13.54 4.57
N ILE A 82 19.61 13.45 4.99
CA ILE A 82 19.22 13.61 6.41
C ILE A 82 19.90 12.56 7.29
N ASN A 83 19.95 11.31 6.84
CA ASN A 83 20.63 10.22 7.53
C ASN A 83 22.14 10.44 7.67
N ARG A 84 22.76 11.16 6.74
CA ARG A 84 24.19 11.54 6.81
C ARG A 84 24.44 12.91 7.45
N ASN A 85 23.39 13.64 7.83
CA ASN A 85 23.48 15.01 8.34
C ASN A 85 24.03 16.02 7.30
N GLU A 86 23.73 15.80 6.02
CA GLU A 86 24.23 16.60 4.89
C GLU A 86 23.15 17.50 4.26
N LEU A 87 21.96 17.57 4.85
CA LEU A 87 20.87 18.41 4.35
C LEU A 87 20.77 19.71 5.14
N ASP A 88 21.37 20.78 4.60
CA ASP A 88 21.38 22.11 5.24
C ASP A 88 20.14 22.96 4.94
N GLN A 89 19.28 22.49 4.02
CA GLN A 89 18.06 23.17 3.58
C GLN A 89 16.80 22.52 4.17
N THR A 90 15.65 23.14 3.96
CA THR A 90 14.36 22.53 4.28
C THR A 90 14.14 21.28 3.43
N SER A 91 13.60 20.23 4.04
CA SER A 91 13.22 19.02 3.32
C SER A 91 12.10 19.30 2.31
N ASP A 92 12.03 18.49 1.25
CA ASP A 92 10.96 18.60 0.27
C ASP A 92 9.59 18.14 0.83
N ASN A 93 8.54 18.40 0.06
CA ASN A 93 7.18 18.12 0.50
C ASN A 93 6.91 16.62 0.68
N TYR A 94 7.42 15.76 -0.22
CA TYR A 94 7.24 14.30 -0.10
C TYR A 94 7.82 13.80 1.23
N PHE A 95 9.03 14.23 1.56
CA PHE A 95 9.68 13.87 2.81
C PHE A 95 8.89 14.39 4.02
N LEU A 96 8.46 15.65 4.02
CA LEU A 96 7.76 16.24 5.16
C LEU A 96 6.39 15.59 5.40
N VAL A 97 5.64 15.28 4.35
CA VAL A 97 4.37 14.53 4.47
C VAL A 97 4.64 13.14 5.04
N CYS A 98 5.63 12.43 4.50
CA CYS A 98 6.08 11.12 4.98
C CYS A 98 6.46 11.12 6.46
N PHE A 99 7.32 12.05 6.85
CA PHE A 99 7.79 12.20 8.21
C PHE A 99 6.63 12.50 9.17
N ARG A 100 5.78 13.48 8.86
CA ARG A 100 4.66 13.86 9.75
C ARG A 100 3.67 12.73 9.95
N LYS A 101 3.30 12.02 8.88
CA LYS A 101 2.41 10.85 8.99
C LYS A 101 3.07 9.73 9.80
N SER A 102 4.36 9.52 9.61
CA SER A 102 5.13 8.55 10.38
C SER A 102 5.09 8.87 11.88
N MET A 103 5.28 10.13 12.26
CA MET A 103 5.19 10.59 13.65
C MET A 103 3.79 10.38 14.24
N GLU A 104 2.74 10.71 13.49
CA GLU A 104 1.35 10.50 13.89
C GLU A 104 1.06 9.01 14.19
N ILE A 105 1.50 8.12 13.31
CA ILE A 105 1.28 6.68 13.45
C ILE A 105 2.16 6.09 14.56
N SER A 106 3.40 6.55 14.71
CA SER A 106 4.26 6.19 15.84
C SER A 106 3.63 6.55 17.18
N GLU A 107 3.00 7.72 17.30
CA GLU A 107 2.26 8.10 18.51
C GLU A 107 1.07 7.18 18.77
N LYS A 108 0.21 6.97 17.76
CA LYS A 108 -0.99 6.12 17.88
C LYS A 108 -0.65 4.67 18.23
N THR A 109 0.44 4.15 17.69
CA THR A 109 0.87 2.76 17.89
C THR A 109 1.84 2.58 19.05
N ASN A 110 2.09 3.65 19.83
CA ASN A 110 3.05 3.68 20.93
C ASN A 110 4.45 3.16 20.52
N GLY A 111 4.91 3.55 19.33
CA GLY A 111 6.22 3.21 18.79
C GLY A 111 6.33 1.82 18.17
N ALA A 112 5.22 1.09 17.99
CA ALA A 112 5.26 -0.17 17.23
C ALA A 112 5.61 0.07 15.76
N PHE A 113 5.12 1.17 15.18
CA PHE A 113 5.72 1.77 14.00
C PHE A 113 6.71 2.86 14.44
N ASP A 114 7.93 2.84 13.91
CA ASP A 114 8.93 3.87 14.19
C ASP A 114 9.84 4.09 12.97
N ILE A 115 9.75 5.25 12.33
CA ILE A 115 10.57 5.61 11.16
C ILE A 115 12.07 5.65 11.50
N THR A 116 12.46 5.72 12.78
CA THR A 116 13.86 5.74 13.22
C THR A 116 14.48 4.35 13.41
N VAL A 117 13.75 3.27 13.11
CA VAL A 117 14.17 1.88 13.36
C VAL A 117 15.39 1.42 12.53
N ALA A 118 15.83 2.23 11.57
CA ALA A 118 16.90 1.90 10.63
C ALA A 118 18.18 1.32 11.27
N PRO A 119 18.72 1.83 12.40
CA PRO A 119 19.90 1.23 13.03
C PRO A 119 19.71 -0.24 13.42
N LEU A 120 18.53 -0.60 13.91
CA LEU A 120 18.20 -1.99 14.27
C LEU A 120 17.99 -2.85 13.01
N VAL A 121 17.18 -2.37 12.06
CA VAL A 121 16.92 -3.09 10.80
C VAL A 121 18.21 -3.38 10.03
N ASN A 122 19.14 -2.43 9.99
CA ASN A 122 20.46 -2.61 9.38
C ASN A 122 21.31 -3.65 10.13
N ALA A 123 21.27 -3.66 11.46
CA ALA A 123 22.04 -4.60 12.28
C ALA A 123 21.59 -6.06 12.07
N TRP A 124 20.29 -6.27 11.84
CA TRP A 124 19.72 -7.56 11.47
C TRP A 124 19.85 -7.91 9.97
N ASN A 125 20.62 -7.13 9.20
CA ASN A 125 20.87 -7.32 7.77
C ASN A 125 19.60 -7.26 6.88
N PHE A 126 18.54 -6.62 7.36
CA PHE A 126 17.30 -6.38 6.60
C PHE A 126 17.27 -5.02 5.90
N GLY A 127 18.20 -4.12 6.23
CA GLY A 127 18.25 -2.76 5.69
C GLY A 127 18.97 -2.62 4.36
N ALA A 128 19.16 -1.36 3.92
CA ALA A 128 19.69 -1.03 2.60
C ALA A 128 21.12 -1.52 2.33
N LYS A 129 21.93 -1.68 3.38
CA LYS A 129 23.27 -2.27 3.30
C LYS A 129 23.19 -3.78 3.53
N LYS A 130 22.75 -4.53 2.54
CA LYS A 130 22.82 -6.00 2.59
C LYS A 130 24.29 -6.46 2.55
N THR A 131 24.79 -7.05 3.63
CA THR A 131 25.98 -7.90 3.55
C THR A 131 25.59 -9.22 2.91
N LYS A 132 26.42 -9.73 1.98
CA LYS A 132 26.12 -10.84 1.04
C LYS A 132 25.74 -12.19 1.66
N HIS A 133 25.64 -12.31 2.99
CA HIS A 133 25.26 -13.53 3.69
C HIS A 133 24.26 -13.20 4.81
N ILE A 134 23.00 -13.62 4.64
CA ILE A 134 21.97 -13.57 5.70
C ILE A 134 22.32 -14.55 6.83
N ASP A 135 23.03 -15.63 6.50
CA ASP A 135 23.47 -16.66 7.46
C ASP A 135 24.61 -16.21 8.39
N SER A 136 25.12 -14.97 8.25
CA SER A 136 26.27 -14.47 9.00
C SER A 136 25.93 -13.36 10.01
N VAL A 137 24.66 -13.17 10.38
CA VAL A 137 24.35 -12.28 11.51
C VAL A 137 24.85 -12.95 12.79
N ASP A 138 26.04 -12.55 13.21
CA ASP A 138 26.58 -12.88 14.53
C ASP A 138 25.83 -12.05 15.57
N VAL A 139 24.63 -12.52 15.94
CA VAL A 139 23.74 -11.89 16.91
C VAL A 139 24.47 -11.60 18.23
N ASP A 140 25.45 -12.44 18.60
CA ASP A 140 26.22 -12.28 19.83
C ASP A 140 27.20 -11.09 19.77
N ARG A 141 27.47 -10.56 18.57
CA ARG A 141 28.24 -9.32 18.35
C ARG A 141 27.38 -8.08 18.17
N LEU A 142 26.06 -8.22 18.05
CA LEU A 142 25.16 -7.07 17.95
C LEU A 142 24.97 -6.45 19.33
N ASN A 143 25.49 -5.23 19.52
CA ASN A 143 25.17 -4.43 20.70
C ASN A 143 23.79 -3.79 20.53
N ILE A 144 22.74 -4.61 20.70
CA ILE A 144 21.34 -4.21 20.52
C ILE A 144 20.98 -3.05 21.47
N ASP A 145 21.46 -3.05 22.71
CA ASP A 145 21.16 -1.98 23.67
C ASP A 145 21.67 -0.61 23.21
N SER A 146 22.89 -0.55 22.67
CA SER A 146 23.43 0.67 22.07
C SER A 146 22.59 1.14 20.87
N LEU A 147 22.21 0.20 19.99
CA LEU A 147 21.41 0.52 18.81
C LEU A 147 20.00 1.00 19.16
N LYS A 148 19.36 0.43 20.20
CA LYS A 148 18.08 0.91 20.73
C LYS A 148 18.17 2.35 21.25
N GLY A 149 19.33 2.74 21.77
CA GLY A 149 19.62 4.13 22.12
C GLY A 149 19.42 5.11 20.96
N LEU A 150 19.62 4.65 19.72
CA LEU A 150 19.49 5.43 18.48
C LEU A 150 18.09 5.39 17.86
N VAL A 151 17.16 4.63 18.46
CA VAL A 151 15.78 4.48 17.99
C VAL A 151 14.82 5.16 18.96
N GLY A 152 13.79 5.79 18.41
CA GLY A 152 12.71 6.44 19.12
C GLY A 152 12.23 7.68 18.38
N TYR A 153 11.02 7.65 17.85
CA TYR A 153 10.38 8.78 17.17
C TYR A 153 10.38 10.06 18.03
N LYS A 154 10.25 9.96 19.37
CA LYS A 154 10.31 11.12 20.28
C LYS A 154 11.66 11.85 20.33
N LYS A 155 12.73 11.22 19.82
CA LYS A 155 14.09 11.76 19.78
C LYS A 155 14.39 12.50 18.47
N ILE A 156 13.42 12.59 17.57
CA ILE A 156 13.53 13.31 16.31
C ILE A 156 12.35 14.28 16.17
N LYS A 157 12.64 15.46 15.62
CA LYS A 157 11.64 16.51 15.45
C LYS A 157 11.83 17.25 14.14
N GLU A 158 10.73 17.71 13.58
CA GLU A 158 10.73 18.71 12.52
C GLU A 158 10.64 20.10 13.14
N VAL A 159 11.52 21.02 12.74
CA VAL A 159 11.51 22.43 13.11
C VAL A 159 11.65 23.25 11.83
N ASN A 160 10.61 23.99 11.46
CA ASN A 160 10.58 24.83 10.24
C ASN A 160 10.97 24.05 8.98
N GLY A 161 10.45 22.84 8.78
CA GLY A 161 10.78 21.99 7.63
C GLY A 161 12.18 21.37 7.66
N LYS A 162 12.91 21.47 8.78
CA LYS A 162 14.22 20.80 8.98
C LYS A 162 14.12 19.73 10.04
N ILE A 163 14.84 18.62 9.83
CA ILE A 163 14.88 17.52 10.80
C ILE A 163 16.03 17.71 11.79
N THR A 164 15.68 17.72 13.08
CA THR A 164 16.64 17.73 14.19
C THR A 164 16.60 16.38 14.88
N LYS A 165 17.77 15.75 15.01
CA LYS A 165 17.97 14.46 15.68
C LYS A 165 18.65 14.71 17.01
N GLU A 166 18.29 13.96 18.05
CA GLU A 166 18.95 14.04 19.35
C GLU A 166 20.43 13.64 19.27
N THR A 167 20.76 12.66 18.41
CA THR A 167 22.13 12.31 18.07
C THR A 167 22.33 12.18 16.55
N PRO A 168 23.53 12.50 16.02
CA PRO A 168 23.79 12.46 14.57
C PRO A 168 23.75 11.04 13.98
N GLU A 169 23.89 9.99 14.79
CA GLU A 169 23.89 8.58 14.39
C GLU A 169 22.49 8.01 14.16
N MET A 170 21.44 8.70 14.62
CA MET A 170 20.05 8.35 14.32
C MET A 170 19.81 8.33 12.80
N LYS A 171 19.05 7.35 12.34
CA LYS A 171 18.74 7.13 10.92
C LYS A 171 17.27 6.81 10.74
N LEU A 172 16.73 7.34 9.66
CA LEU A 172 15.37 7.14 9.20
C LEU A 172 15.29 6.03 8.16
N ASP A 173 14.22 5.27 8.20
CA ASP A 173 13.82 4.28 7.23
C ASP A 173 12.32 4.45 6.92
N ALA A 174 12.02 4.81 5.68
CA ALA A 174 10.65 5.04 5.20
C ALA A 174 10.07 3.82 4.45
N ASN A 175 10.76 2.67 4.41
CA ASN A 175 10.32 1.53 3.61
C ASN A 175 8.94 0.99 4.02
N ALA A 176 8.53 1.16 5.26
CA ALA A 176 7.24 0.70 5.80
C ALA A 176 6.08 1.71 5.63
N ILE A 177 6.24 2.73 4.79
CA ILE A 177 5.22 3.78 4.57
C ILE A 177 5.31 4.43 3.18
N ALA A 178 6.50 4.45 2.58
CA ALA A 178 6.77 5.15 1.33
C ALA A 178 6.12 4.49 0.11
N GLN A 179 5.88 3.18 0.12
CA GLN A 179 5.24 2.50 -1.01
C GLN A 179 3.74 2.83 -1.04
N GLY A 180 3.07 2.71 0.10
CA GLY A 180 1.69 3.18 0.25
C GLY A 180 1.54 4.67 -0.10
N TYR A 181 2.50 5.50 0.29
CA TYR A 181 2.48 6.91 -0.07
C TYR A 181 2.65 7.17 -1.57
N ALA A 182 3.52 6.42 -2.27
CA ALA A 182 3.63 6.54 -3.73
C ALA A 182 2.33 6.17 -4.46
N VAL A 183 1.62 5.15 -3.95
CA VAL A 183 0.28 4.79 -4.45
C VAL A 183 -0.71 5.95 -4.27
N ASP A 184 -0.68 6.64 -3.12
CA ASP A 184 -1.52 7.82 -2.90
C ASP A 184 -1.17 8.98 -3.83
N VAL A 185 0.12 9.27 -4.03
CA VAL A 185 0.55 10.36 -4.92
C VAL A 185 0.08 10.13 -6.36
N ILE A 186 0.19 8.90 -6.88
CA ILE A 186 -0.32 8.56 -8.21
C ILE A 186 -1.84 8.66 -8.26
N SER A 187 -2.51 8.16 -7.22
CA SER A 187 -3.98 8.20 -7.13
C SER A 187 -4.51 9.63 -7.11
N ASP A 188 -3.87 10.51 -6.35
CA ASP A 188 -4.23 11.92 -6.25
C ASP A 188 -3.96 12.65 -7.57
N PHE A 189 -2.84 12.35 -8.25
CA PHE A 189 -2.58 12.84 -9.62
C PHE A 189 -3.68 12.44 -10.60
N LEU A 190 -4.16 11.18 -10.55
CA LEU A 190 -5.27 10.72 -11.39
C LEU A 190 -6.56 11.50 -11.08
N LEU A 191 -6.89 11.68 -9.80
CA LEU A 191 -8.05 12.45 -9.37
C LEU A 191 -7.99 13.91 -9.83
N GLU A 192 -6.82 14.55 -9.73
CA GLU A 192 -6.57 15.92 -10.20
C GLU A 192 -6.72 16.07 -11.72
N ASN A 193 -6.56 14.97 -12.46
CA ASN A 193 -6.78 14.91 -13.91
C ASN A 193 -8.17 14.38 -14.31
N ASP A 194 -9.14 14.47 -13.39
CA ASP A 194 -10.54 14.05 -13.55
C ASP A 194 -10.73 12.53 -13.81
N ILE A 195 -9.74 11.71 -13.47
CA ILE A 195 -9.84 10.25 -13.53
C ILE A 195 -10.37 9.73 -12.20
N LYS A 196 -11.64 9.30 -12.19
CA LYS A 196 -12.36 8.89 -10.96
C LYS A 196 -12.39 7.39 -10.73
N ASP A 197 -12.31 6.62 -11.81
CA ASP A 197 -12.42 5.17 -11.79
C ASP A 197 -11.06 4.53 -12.08
N PHE A 198 -10.35 4.15 -11.02
CA PHE A 198 -9.01 3.58 -11.14
C PHE A 198 -8.66 2.61 -10.02
N ILE A 199 -7.61 1.84 -10.27
CA ILE A 199 -6.85 1.10 -9.27
C ILE A 199 -5.36 1.32 -9.53
N VAL A 200 -4.62 1.65 -8.46
CA VAL A 200 -3.16 1.80 -8.45
C VAL A 200 -2.61 0.76 -7.50
N GLU A 201 -1.61 -0.01 -7.92
CA GLU A 201 -0.91 -1.00 -7.10
C GLU A 201 0.60 -0.90 -7.28
N ILE A 202 1.33 -0.90 -6.17
CA ILE A 202 2.79 -1.03 -6.12
C ILE A 202 3.11 -2.08 -5.06
N GLY A 203 3.61 -3.25 -5.46
CA GLY A 203 4.14 -4.25 -4.51
C GLY A 203 3.14 -4.91 -3.56
N GLY A 204 1.84 -4.73 -3.78
CA GLY A 204 0.78 -5.18 -2.86
C GLY A 204 0.08 -4.06 -2.10
N GLU A 205 0.61 -2.84 -2.13
CA GLU A 205 -0.05 -1.62 -1.67
C GLU A 205 -1.01 -1.15 -2.76
N VAL A 206 -2.29 -0.96 -2.43
CA VAL A 206 -3.35 -0.71 -3.42
C VAL A 206 -4.25 0.42 -2.98
N ARG A 207 -4.60 1.30 -3.91
CA ARG A 207 -5.72 2.24 -3.78
C ARG A 207 -6.68 2.08 -4.94
N ALA A 208 -7.96 1.92 -4.61
CA ALA A 208 -9.04 1.79 -5.58
C ALA A 208 -10.03 2.96 -5.41
N SER A 209 -10.43 3.56 -6.53
CA SER A 209 -11.39 4.66 -6.61
C SER A 209 -12.50 4.32 -7.60
N GLY A 210 -13.72 4.66 -7.26
CA GLY A 210 -14.90 4.45 -8.10
C GLY A 210 -15.14 2.98 -8.44
N THR A 211 -15.64 2.75 -9.65
CA THR A 211 -16.01 1.42 -10.16
C THR A 211 -15.62 1.25 -11.61
N LYS A 212 -15.51 0.00 -12.07
CA LYS A 212 -15.36 -0.29 -13.50
C LYS A 212 -16.64 0.13 -14.25
N PRO A 213 -16.58 0.35 -15.58
CA PRO A 213 -17.74 0.52 -16.42
C PRO A 213 -18.80 -0.56 -16.14
N GLY A 214 -20.06 -0.12 -15.97
CA GLY A 214 -21.15 -1.00 -15.53
C GLY A 214 -21.32 -1.14 -14.02
N GLY A 215 -20.53 -0.42 -13.20
CA GLY A 215 -20.69 -0.36 -11.74
C GLY A 215 -20.02 -1.50 -10.98
N ALA A 216 -19.23 -2.33 -11.66
CA ALA A 216 -18.54 -3.44 -11.03
C ALA A 216 -17.37 -2.94 -10.17
N LYS A 217 -17.28 -3.41 -8.93
CA LYS A 217 -16.19 -3.07 -8.00
C LYS A 217 -14.82 -3.59 -8.48
N TRP A 218 -13.76 -2.99 -7.95
CA TRP A 218 -12.40 -3.49 -8.12
C TRP A 218 -12.21 -4.77 -7.31
N SER A 219 -11.43 -5.72 -7.81
CA SER A 219 -11.20 -7.00 -7.11
C SER A 219 -9.73 -7.14 -6.79
N VAL A 220 -9.40 -7.38 -5.53
CA VAL A 220 -8.02 -7.57 -5.08
C VAL A 220 -7.92 -8.83 -4.23
N GLY A 221 -6.92 -9.67 -4.53
CA GLY A 221 -6.65 -10.89 -3.80
C GLY A 221 -5.82 -10.63 -2.55
N ILE A 222 -6.13 -11.32 -1.46
CA ILE A 222 -5.25 -11.50 -0.31
C ILE A 222 -4.53 -12.83 -0.51
N ASP A 223 -3.21 -12.83 -0.43
CA ASP A 223 -2.40 -14.04 -0.57
C ASP A 223 -2.50 -14.92 0.69
N LYS A 224 -2.43 -16.23 0.48
CA LYS A 224 -2.24 -17.21 1.53
C LYS A 224 -0.76 -17.20 1.96
N PRO A 225 -0.45 -17.07 3.26
CA PRO A 225 0.92 -17.13 3.74
C PRO A 225 1.40 -18.58 3.71
N LEU A 226 2.09 -18.93 2.63
CA LEU A 226 2.71 -20.25 2.42
C LEU A 226 4.22 -20.11 2.59
N ASP A 227 4.83 -21.03 3.33
CA ASP A 227 6.29 -21.12 3.43
C ASP A 227 6.89 -21.38 2.04
N ASN A 228 7.96 -20.65 1.70
CA ASN A 228 8.67 -20.73 0.42
C ASN A 228 7.84 -20.41 -0.84
N SER A 229 6.73 -19.66 -0.72
CA SER A 229 6.05 -19.09 -1.88
C SER A 229 6.82 -17.88 -2.42
N GLY A 230 7.70 -18.12 -3.39
CA GLY A 230 8.14 -17.07 -4.30
C GLY A 230 6.95 -16.49 -5.08
N TYR A 231 7.17 -15.40 -5.83
CA TYR A 231 6.13 -14.75 -6.64
C TYR A 231 5.38 -15.73 -7.58
N GLU A 232 6.01 -16.85 -7.95
CA GLU A 232 5.47 -17.87 -8.87
C GLU A 232 4.50 -18.88 -8.23
N ASN A 233 4.40 -18.95 -6.89
CA ASN A 233 3.55 -19.92 -6.16
C ASN A 233 2.52 -19.23 -5.25
N ARG A 234 1.97 -18.10 -5.69
CA ARG A 234 0.92 -17.38 -4.94
C ARG A 234 -0.40 -18.16 -4.99
N GLN A 235 -0.97 -18.41 -3.82
CA GLN A 235 -2.35 -18.91 -3.69
C GLN A 235 -3.21 -17.82 -3.07
N THR A 236 -4.36 -17.55 -3.66
CA THR A 236 -5.31 -16.57 -3.12
C THR A 236 -6.05 -17.17 -1.92
N GLN A 237 -5.99 -16.48 -0.79
CA GLN A 237 -6.73 -16.79 0.44
C GLN A 237 -8.15 -16.20 0.41
N ALA A 238 -8.30 -14.98 -0.09
CA ALA A 238 -9.57 -14.26 -0.16
C ALA A 238 -9.56 -13.23 -1.28
N ILE A 239 -10.73 -12.79 -1.74
CA ILE A 239 -10.87 -11.69 -2.71
C ILE A 239 -11.74 -10.60 -2.09
N LEU A 240 -11.22 -9.38 -2.06
CA LEU A 240 -11.94 -8.18 -1.65
C LEU A 240 -12.49 -7.43 -2.86
N SER A 241 -13.72 -6.92 -2.73
CA SER A 241 -14.38 -6.05 -3.70
C SER A 241 -14.31 -4.60 -3.23
N LEU A 242 -13.36 -3.84 -3.78
CA LEU A 242 -12.98 -2.50 -3.32
C LEU A 242 -13.66 -1.38 -4.13
N THR A 243 -13.99 -0.30 -3.42
CA THR A 243 -14.46 1.00 -3.94
C THR A 243 -14.08 2.08 -2.93
N ASP A 244 -13.39 3.13 -3.40
CA ASP A 244 -12.99 4.31 -2.61
C ASP A 244 -12.24 3.97 -1.31
N VAL A 245 -11.25 3.09 -1.42
CA VAL A 245 -10.53 2.53 -0.27
C VAL A 245 -9.13 2.06 -0.67
N SER A 246 -8.23 2.09 0.30
CA SER A 246 -6.88 1.58 0.18
C SER A 246 -6.66 0.33 1.02
N ILE A 247 -5.79 -0.55 0.55
CA ILE A 247 -5.32 -1.71 1.29
C ILE A 247 -3.80 -1.85 1.18
N ALA A 248 -3.16 -2.29 2.24
CA ALA A 248 -1.76 -2.69 2.23
C ALA A 248 -1.59 -3.96 3.07
N THR A 249 -0.57 -4.77 2.77
CA THR A 249 -0.35 -6.04 3.44
C THR A 249 1.11 -6.24 3.82
N SER A 250 1.37 -6.34 5.12
CA SER A 250 2.66 -6.77 5.64
C SER A 250 2.59 -8.23 6.06
N GLY A 251 3.71 -8.96 5.98
CA GLY A 251 3.72 -10.37 6.38
C GLY A 251 5.11 -10.95 6.56
N ASN A 252 5.27 -11.81 7.57
CA ASN A 252 6.56 -12.37 7.98
C ASN A 252 6.93 -13.67 7.22
N TYR A 253 6.07 -14.13 6.31
CA TYR A 253 6.24 -15.42 5.63
C TYR A 253 7.18 -15.38 4.42
N ARG A 254 7.45 -14.19 3.85
CA ARG A 254 8.26 -14.03 2.62
C ARG A 254 9.75 -13.79 2.88
N GLN A 255 10.11 -13.17 4.01
CA GLN A 255 11.50 -12.88 4.37
C GLN A 255 11.75 -13.21 5.85
N PHE A 256 12.41 -14.34 6.08
CA PHE A 256 12.85 -14.83 7.38
C PHE A 256 14.14 -15.63 7.20
N TYR A 257 14.88 -15.83 8.29
CA TYR A 257 15.93 -16.84 8.37
C TYR A 257 15.75 -17.68 9.62
N GLU A 258 16.30 -18.89 9.62
CA GLU A 258 16.24 -19.80 10.76
C GLU A 258 17.64 -19.99 11.33
N LYS A 259 17.80 -19.78 12.64
CA LYS A 259 19.04 -20.06 13.38
C LYS A 259 18.69 -20.80 14.66
N ASP A 260 19.33 -21.93 14.90
CA ASP A 260 19.11 -22.79 16.07
C ASP A 260 17.64 -23.23 16.26
N GLY A 261 16.91 -23.45 15.16
CA GLY A 261 15.48 -23.81 15.18
C GLY A 261 14.54 -22.64 15.48
N ILE A 262 15.06 -21.40 15.57
CA ILE A 262 14.29 -20.18 15.78
C ILE A 262 14.18 -19.42 14.46
N ARG A 263 12.94 -19.16 14.03
CA ARG A 263 12.62 -18.34 12.86
C ARG A 263 12.65 -16.85 13.25
N TYR A 264 13.47 -16.07 12.54
CA TYR A 264 13.58 -14.62 12.70
C TYR A 264 12.93 -13.93 11.51
N SER A 265 11.85 -13.18 11.74
CA SER A 265 11.23 -12.33 10.70
C SER A 265 12.03 -11.05 10.47
N HIS A 266 11.82 -10.41 9.32
CA HIS A 266 12.39 -9.09 9.03
C HIS A 266 11.76 -7.94 9.84
N THR A 267 10.55 -8.14 10.40
CA THR A 267 9.90 -7.17 11.26
C THR A 267 10.59 -7.11 12.62
N ILE A 268 11.20 -5.96 12.93
CA ILE A 268 11.89 -5.69 14.21
C ILE A 268 10.94 -4.92 15.12
N ASP A 269 10.84 -5.34 16.39
CA ASP A 269 10.15 -4.58 17.43
C ASP A 269 11.09 -3.47 17.95
N PRO A 270 10.79 -2.17 17.74
CA PRO A 270 11.63 -1.07 18.20
C PRO A 270 11.85 -1.03 19.72
N ALA A 271 10.89 -1.52 20.51
CA ALA A 271 10.96 -1.51 21.97
C ALA A 271 11.95 -2.59 22.48
N THR A 272 11.99 -3.74 21.82
CA THR A 272 12.90 -4.83 22.23
C THR A 272 14.24 -4.75 21.53
N GLY A 273 14.30 -4.27 20.29
CA GLY A 273 15.47 -4.31 19.42
C GLY A 273 15.63 -5.61 18.62
N TYR A 274 14.70 -6.55 18.76
CA TYR A 274 14.76 -7.89 18.19
C TYR A 274 13.63 -8.13 17.18
N PRO A 275 13.77 -9.12 16.28
CA PRO A 275 12.66 -9.64 15.49
C PRO A 275 11.48 -10.05 16.36
N VAL A 276 10.27 -9.76 15.87
CA VAL A 276 9.02 -10.08 16.59
C VAL A 276 8.87 -11.58 16.80
N LYS A 277 8.32 -11.97 17.96
CA LYS A 277 8.10 -13.38 18.35
C LYS A 277 6.63 -13.61 18.69
N HIS A 278 5.81 -13.76 17.65
CA HIS A 278 4.40 -14.13 17.78
C HIS A 278 3.92 -14.86 16.53
N ASN A 279 2.70 -15.38 16.59
CA ASN A 279 2.12 -16.24 15.57
C ASN A 279 1.39 -15.50 14.42
N LEU A 280 1.34 -14.17 14.43
CA LEU A 280 0.78 -13.39 13.32
C LEU A 280 1.66 -13.55 12.07
N LEU A 281 1.08 -14.03 10.97
CA LEU A 281 1.76 -14.32 9.71
C LEU A 281 1.61 -13.18 8.71
N SER A 282 0.44 -12.54 8.69
CA SER A 282 0.12 -11.43 7.79
C SER A 282 -0.92 -10.51 8.41
N ALA A 283 -0.76 -9.22 8.14
CA ALA A 283 -1.73 -8.17 8.45
C ALA A 283 -2.05 -7.39 7.17
N THR A 284 -3.26 -7.56 6.66
CA THR A 284 -3.84 -6.67 5.65
C THR A 284 -4.66 -5.60 6.35
N VAL A 285 -4.38 -4.33 6.07
CA VAL A 285 -5.09 -3.17 6.61
C VAL A 285 -5.87 -2.51 5.50
N MET A 286 -7.12 -2.15 5.79
CA MET A 286 -8.01 -1.41 4.91
C MET A 286 -8.41 -0.09 5.58
N ILE A 287 -8.12 1.03 4.92
CA ILE A 287 -8.33 2.41 5.39
C ILE A 287 -8.43 3.35 4.18
N ALA A 288 -8.71 4.64 4.39
CA ALA A 288 -8.91 5.61 3.30
C ALA A 288 -7.66 5.83 2.44
N ASP A 289 -6.52 6.15 3.04
CA ASP A 289 -5.24 6.40 2.35
C ASP A 289 -4.26 5.22 2.46
N CYS A 290 -3.53 4.95 1.38
CA CYS A 290 -2.67 3.78 1.28
C CYS A 290 -1.40 3.92 2.12
N MET A 291 -0.90 5.13 2.28
CA MET A 291 0.21 5.48 3.17
C MET A 291 -0.05 5.03 4.62
N SER A 292 -1.22 5.35 5.17
CA SER A 292 -1.59 4.89 6.50
C SER A 292 -1.80 3.37 6.53
N ALA A 293 -2.37 2.79 5.48
CA ALA A 293 -2.57 1.34 5.38
C ALA A 293 -1.24 0.59 5.54
N ASP A 294 -0.21 1.02 4.80
CA ASP A 294 1.15 0.43 4.76
C ASP A 294 1.82 0.50 6.14
N ALA A 295 1.82 1.71 6.74
CA ALA A 295 2.40 1.92 8.06
C ALA A 295 1.69 1.14 9.17
N TYR A 296 0.35 1.08 9.16
CA TYR A 296 -0.40 0.28 10.13
C TYR A 296 -0.20 -1.22 9.91
N ALA A 297 -0.10 -1.69 8.67
CA ALA A 297 0.16 -3.10 8.40
C ALA A 297 1.48 -3.53 9.06
N THR A 298 2.53 -2.71 8.92
CA THR A 298 3.82 -2.94 9.60
C THR A 298 3.67 -2.85 11.12
N ALA A 299 2.99 -1.81 11.63
CA ALA A 299 2.76 -1.65 13.07
C ALA A 299 2.05 -2.87 13.68
N PHE A 300 1.07 -3.43 12.99
CA PHE A 300 0.30 -4.58 13.45
C PHE A 300 1.12 -5.87 13.40
N MET A 301 2.04 -5.98 12.44
CA MET A 301 3.06 -7.04 12.45
C MET A 301 4.05 -6.91 13.61
N VAL A 302 4.22 -5.72 14.21
CA VAL A 302 4.98 -5.52 15.46
C VAL A 302 4.14 -5.80 16.70
N LEU A 303 2.90 -5.30 16.74
CA LEU A 303 2.00 -5.47 17.87
C LEU A 303 1.55 -6.92 18.08
N GLY A 304 1.39 -7.67 16.99
CA GLY A 304 0.81 -9.01 16.99
C GLY A 304 -0.71 -9.02 17.09
N LEU A 305 -1.29 -10.23 17.11
CA LEU A 305 -2.74 -10.46 16.97
C LEU A 305 -3.59 -9.72 18.03
N GLU A 306 -3.35 -9.98 19.30
CA GLU A 306 -4.26 -9.51 20.37
C GLU A 306 -4.20 -7.99 20.56
N LYS A 307 -3.00 -7.40 20.52
CA LYS A 307 -2.85 -5.94 20.58
C LYS A 307 -3.45 -5.26 19.35
N THR A 308 -3.36 -5.87 18.17
CA THR A 308 -4.03 -5.35 16.96
C THR A 308 -5.55 -5.42 17.10
N ARG A 309 -6.10 -6.51 17.62
CA ARG A 309 -7.54 -6.65 17.89
C ARG A 309 -8.05 -5.57 18.84
N GLU A 310 -7.28 -5.26 19.89
CA GLU A 310 -7.59 -4.16 20.80
C GLU A 310 -7.49 -2.80 20.11
N PHE A 311 -6.42 -2.57 19.33
CA PHE A 311 -6.20 -1.33 18.62
C PHE A 311 -7.38 -0.98 17.70
N VAL A 312 -7.80 -1.90 16.83
CA VAL A 312 -8.89 -1.64 15.85
C VAL A 312 -10.28 -1.51 16.49
N LYS A 313 -10.49 -2.05 17.70
CA LYS A 313 -11.73 -1.79 18.46
C LYS A 313 -11.87 -0.31 18.83
N ASN A 314 -10.74 0.30 19.19
CA ASN A 314 -10.64 1.68 19.69
C ASN A 314 -10.42 2.71 18.57
N HIS A 315 -10.04 2.30 17.36
CA HIS A 315 -9.77 3.18 16.22
C HIS A 315 -10.72 2.88 15.06
N LYS A 316 -11.82 3.63 14.98
CA LYS A 316 -12.80 3.48 13.89
C LYS A 316 -12.20 3.90 12.55
N GLY A 317 -12.64 3.25 11.48
CA GLY A 317 -12.16 3.49 10.11
C GLY A 317 -10.93 2.67 9.72
N ILE A 318 -10.37 1.88 10.64
CA ILE A 318 -9.27 0.95 10.38
C ILE A 318 -9.83 -0.46 10.45
N GLU A 319 -9.82 -1.14 9.32
CA GLU A 319 -10.34 -2.49 9.17
C GLU A 319 -9.19 -3.45 8.85
N VAL A 320 -9.22 -4.67 9.36
CA VAL A 320 -8.09 -5.61 9.22
C VAL A 320 -8.51 -7.01 8.83
N TYR A 321 -7.67 -7.68 8.04
CA TYR A 321 -7.68 -9.12 7.80
C TYR A 321 -6.33 -9.66 8.27
N LEU A 322 -6.35 -10.44 9.34
CA LEU A 322 -5.16 -10.97 10.00
C LEU A 322 -5.13 -12.48 9.84
N ILE A 323 -4.01 -13.01 9.32
CA ILE A 323 -3.76 -14.44 9.21
C ILE A 323 -2.72 -14.81 10.26
N TYR A 324 -3.01 -15.80 11.09
CA TYR A 324 -2.13 -16.22 12.17
C TYR A 324 -2.08 -17.74 12.29
N SER A 325 -1.00 -18.26 12.88
CA SER A 325 -0.85 -19.70 13.11
C SER A 325 -1.33 -20.10 14.50
N GLU A 326 -2.27 -21.05 14.59
CA GLU A 326 -2.70 -21.64 15.86
C GLU A 326 -2.69 -23.17 15.72
N LYS A 327 -1.98 -23.86 16.62
CA LYS A 327 -1.82 -25.33 16.60
C LYS A 327 -1.42 -25.87 15.22
N SER A 328 -0.48 -25.18 14.56
CA SER A 328 0.01 -25.50 13.21
C SER A 328 -1.03 -25.41 12.09
N LYS A 329 -2.11 -24.65 12.30
CA LYS A 329 -3.10 -24.30 11.27
C LYS A 329 -3.17 -22.79 11.10
N ASN A 330 -3.44 -22.33 9.88
CA ASN A 330 -3.67 -20.92 9.62
C ASN A 330 -5.13 -20.60 9.95
N GLU A 331 -5.32 -19.66 10.87
CA GLU A 331 -6.60 -19.10 11.27
C GLU A 331 -6.70 -17.64 10.82
N VAL A 332 -7.93 -17.12 10.80
CA VAL A 332 -8.20 -15.76 10.32
C VAL A 332 -9.01 -14.97 11.35
N PHE A 333 -8.55 -13.76 11.62
CA PHE A 333 -9.35 -12.73 12.26
C PHE A 333 -9.64 -11.63 11.25
N MET A 334 -10.88 -11.16 11.20
CA MET A 334 -11.23 -10.02 10.36
C MET A 334 -12.30 -9.15 11.01
N THR A 335 -12.21 -7.85 10.79
CA THR A 335 -13.22 -6.88 11.22
C THR A 335 -14.44 -6.92 10.28
N ASP A 336 -15.55 -6.35 10.74
CA ASP A 336 -16.82 -6.42 9.99
C ASP A 336 -16.79 -5.60 8.69
N GLY A 337 -15.98 -4.55 8.59
CA GLY A 337 -15.78 -3.81 7.35
C GLY A 337 -15.15 -4.69 6.27
N ILE A 338 -14.13 -5.48 6.63
CA ILE A 338 -13.54 -6.46 5.71
C ILE A 338 -14.56 -7.52 5.30
N LYS A 339 -15.35 -8.08 6.24
CA LYS A 339 -16.37 -9.10 5.92
C LYS A 339 -17.34 -8.64 4.84
N LYS A 340 -17.75 -7.37 4.88
CA LYS A 340 -18.65 -6.77 3.88
C LYS A 340 -18.02 -6.62 2.49
N MET A 341 -16.69 -6.59 2.42
CA MET A 341 -15.95 -6.47 1.16
C MET A 341 -15.54 -7.83 0.58
N LEU A 342 -15.63 -8.92 1.34
CA LEU A 342 -15.35 -10.26 0.82
C LEU A 342 -16.31 -10.58 -0.33
N LYS A 343 -15.73 -10.96 -1.47
CA LYS A 343 -16.50 -11.49 -2.58
C LYS A 343 -17.06 -12.84 -2.15
N GLN A 344 -18.39 -12.97 -2.14
CA GLN A 344 -19.04 -14.26 -1.94
C GLN A 344 -18.77 -15.13 -3.18
N GLU A 345 -18.40 -16.39 -2.95
CA GLU A 345 -18.20 -17.39 -4.01
C GLU A 345 -19.50 -17.71 -4.75
#